data_AF-A0A7S2HC10-F1
#
_entry.id   AF-A0A7S2HC10-F1
#
_cell.length_a   1.000
_cell.length_b   1.000
_cell.length_c   1.000
_cell.angle_alpha   90.00
_cell.angle_beta   90.00
_cell.angle_gamma   90.00
#
_symmetry.space_group_name_H-M   'P 1'
#
loop_
_entity.id
_entity.type
_entity.pdbx_description
1 polymer ?
#
loop_
_entity_poly.entity_id
_entity_poly.type
_entity_poly.pdbx_seq_one_letter_code
_entity_poly.pdbx_strand_id
1 'polypeptide(L)'
;MPWFENSTRIEGNHWCDPDYGNSYYESVLGRYGSGDPAVIRKQLLMMRAAGIDGVWIDLQFPSWVDSIRAIVQEATAMRMGFAIVVDNYARADIFDLVSEDLREFMDMPNYYRVYGRPVLPYYEHPERWGPATLPAWRALDGHRPFVIGTYAAHADTGLPSGYDSLFFWNSPDLGWLEAYYKSPHFDVKVGAIFRGWREAYADRKHAP
;
A
#
# COMPACT_ATOMS: atom_id res chain seq x y z
N MET A 1 -2.35 -4.59 4.86
CA MET A 1 -2.02 -4.46 6.29
C MET A 1 -2.48 -3.08 6.73
N PRO A 2 -3.52 -2.90 7.57
CA PRO A 2 -3.89 -1.55 7.94
C PRO A 2 -3.00 -1.06 9.07
N TRP A 3 -2.15 -0.12 8.69
CA TRP A 3 -1.30 0.73 9.52
C TRP A 3 -1.93 2.11 9.71
N PHE A 4 -3.25 2.28 9.60
CA PHE A 4 -3.83 3.62 9.55
C PHE A 4 -5.13 3.72 10.34
N GLU A 5 -4.97 3.98 11.63
CA GLU A 5 -6.00 4.50 12.53
C GLU A 5 -5.35 5.02 13.82
N ASN A 6 -5.63 6.25 14.23
CA ASN A 6 -5.41 6.69 15.61
C ASN A 6 -6.72 6.52 16.38
N SER A 7 -6.97 5.30 16.85
CA SER A 7 -8.22 4.88 17.53
C SER A 7 -8.51 5.60 18.87
N THR A 8 -7.82 6.71 19.18
CA THR A 8 -8.10 7.55 20.36
C THR A 8 -9.18 8.61 20.12
N ARG A 9 -9.60 8.83 18.87
CA ARG A 9 -10.71 9.73 18.53
C ARG A 9 -11.72 8.99 17.67
N ILE A 10 -12.88 8.77 18.27
CA ILE A 10 -14.22 8.53 17.71
C ILE A 10 -14.22 8.75 16.19
N GLU A 11 -14.52 7.68 15.45
CA GLU A 11 -14.35 7.50 13.99
C GLU A 11 -13.00 6.93 13.58
N GLY A 12 -12.76 5.67 14.00
CA GLY A 12 -12.49 4.73 12.93
C GLY A 12 -12.22 3.28 13.29
N ASN A 13 -12.35 2.53 12.21
CA ASN A 13 -12.52 1.10 12.11
C ASN A 13 -11.15 0.41 12.19
N HIS A 14 -10.62 0.25 13.39
CA HIS A 14 -9.57 -0.74 13.58
C HIS A 14 -10.11 -2.11 13.12
N TRP A 15 -9.35 -2.87 12.34
CA TRP A 15 -9.80 -4.17 11.80
C TRP A 15 -10.24 -5.19 12.87
N CYS A 16 -9.81 -5.03 14.13
CA CYS A 16 -10.31 -5.78 15.29
C CYS A 16 -11.32 -5.03 16.18
N ASP A 17 -11.86 -3.91 15.73
CA ASP A 17 -12.99 -3.25 16.35
C ASP A 17 -14.23 -4.17 16.18
N PRO A 18 -14.91 -4.59 17.25
CA PRO A 18 -16.10 -5.44 17.14
C PRO A 18 -17.28 -4.72 16.48
N ASP A 19 -17.32 -3.39 16.53
CA ASP A 19 -18.39 -2.57 15.98
C ASP A 19 -18.20 -2.32 14.47
N TYR A 20 -16.94 -2.29 14.00
CA TYR A 20 -16.61 -1.88 12.62
C TYR A 20 -15.52 -2.69 11.89
N GLY A 21 -14.75 -3.51 12.60
CA GLY A 21 -13.65 -4.32 12.10
C GLY A 21 -14.07 -5.76 11.79
N ASN A 22 -13.73 -6.25 10.61
CA ASN A 22 -14.10 -7.59 10.13
C ASN A 22 -12.95 -8.63 10.22
N SER A 23 -11.97 -8.43 11.10
CA SER A 23 -10.86 -9.39 11.17
C SER A 23 -11.28 -10.73 11.75
N TYR A 24 -10.99 -11.80 11.01
CA TYR A 24 -11.05 -13.17 11.53
C TYR A 24 -9.98 -13.45 12.61
N TYR A 25 -8.86 -12.72 12.57
CA TYR A 25 -7.74 -12.92 13.48
C TYR A 25 -7.55 -11.72 14.42
N GLU A 26 -7.30 -11.99 15.69
CA GLU A 26 -6.94 -10.95 16.63
C GLU A 26 -5.48 -10.51 16.48
N SER A 27 -5.22 -9.24 16.74
CA SER A 27 -3.85 -8.70 16.79
C SER A 27 -3.18 -9.09 18.11
N VAL A 28 -1.95 -9.64 18.04
CA VAL A 28 -1.11 -9.87 19.23
C VAL A 28 -0.71 -8.57 19.94
N LEU A 29 -0.91 -7.42 19.29
CA LEU A 29 -0.69 -6.09 19.85
C LEU A 29 -1.95 -5.51 20.50
N GLY A 30 -3.08 -6.23 20.47
CA GLY A 30 -4.38 -5.70 20.85
C GLY A 30 -4.84 -4.60 19.89
N ARG A 31 -5.72 -3.72 20.38
CA ARG A 31 -6.07 -2.47 19.70
C ARG A 31 -4.90 -1.50 19.83
N TYR A 32 -4.51 -0.87 18.73
CA TYR A 32 -3.39 0.06 18.71
C TYR A 32 -3.71 1.31 17.88
N GLY A 33 -2.98 2.39 18.17
CA GLY A 33 -2.88 3.55 17.31
C GLY A 33 -1.75 3.33 16.30
N SER A 34 -2.02 3.56 15.03
CA SER A 34 -1.04 3.26 13.98
C SER A 34 0.01 4.35 13.80
N GLY A 35 -0.19 5.50 14.44
CA GLY A 35 0.83 6.53 14.65
C GLY A 35 1.63 6.34 15.95
N ASP A 36 1.38 5.29 16.74
CA ASP A 36 2.14 5.03 17.98
C ASP A 36 3.53 4.50 17.64
N PRO A 37 4.62 5.23 17.96
CA PRO A 37 5.98 4.81 17.63
C PRO A 37 6.36 3.46 18.22
N ALA A 38 5.87 3.10 19.41
CA ALA A 38 6.19 1.81 20.04
C ALA A 38 5.56 0.64 19.28
N VAL A 39 4.35 0.83 18.77
CA VAL A 39 3.63 -0.15 17.94
C VAL A 39 4.31 -0.29 16.60
N ILE A 40 4.59 0.83 15.93
CA ILE A 40 5.30 0.88 14.64
C ILE A 40 6.63 0.13 14.76
N ARG A 41 7.43 0.49 15.77
CA ARG A 41 8.72 -0.13 16.04
C ARG A 41 8.59 -1.64 16.22
N LYS A 42 7.62 -2.10 16.99
CA LYS A 42 7.42 -3.54 17.20
C LYS A 42 7.04 -4.25 15.89
N GLN A 43 6.20 -3.66 15.06
CA GLN A 43 5.80 -4.22 13.76
C GLN A 43 6.99 -4.31 12.79
N LEU A 44 7.79 -3.25 12.67
CA LEU A 44 8.98 -3.24 11.82
C LEU A 44 10.05 -4.24 12.29
N LEU A 45 10.23 -4.40 13.61
CA LEU A 45 11.11 -5.44 14.17
C LEU A 45 10.64 -6.86 13.80
N MET A 46 9.34 -7.12 13.85
CA MET A 46 8.78 -8.42 13.41
C MET A 46 9.03 -8.65 11.91
N MET A 47 8.88 -7.62 11.06
CA MET A 47 9.19 -7.69 9.64
C MET A 47 10.68 -8.02 9.42
N ARG A 48 11.60 -7.32 10.09
CA ARG A 48 13.03 -7.62 10.00
C ARG A 48 13.38 -9.02 10.46
N ALA A 49 12.78 -9.50 11.56
CA ALA A 49 12.99 -10.85 12.06
C ALA A 49 12.49 -11.92 11.05
N ALA A 50 11.52 -11.58 10.20
CA ALA A 50 11.04 -12.42 9.11
C ALA A 50 11.86 -12.28 7.81
N GLY A 51 12.95 -11.52 7.81
CA GLY A 51 13.79 -11.29 6.64
C GLY A 51 13.25 -10.26 5.65
N ILE A 52 12.25 -9.46 6.05
CA ILE A 52 11.71 -8.37 5.24
C ILE A 52 12.51 -7.11 5.52
N ASP A 53 13.03 -6.47 4.48
CA ASP A 53 13.93 -5.31 4.57
C ASP A 53 13.25 -3.97 4.29
N GLY A 54 11.94 -3.96 4.05
CA GLY A 54 11.18 -2.72 3.90
C GLY A 54 9.68 -2.90 3.78
N VAL A 55 9.00 -1.77 3.61
CA VAL A 55 7.54 -1.69 3.73
C VAL A 55 6.92 -0.82 2.64
N TRP A 56 5.82 -1.30 2.08
CA TRP A 56 4.91 -0.50 1.26
C TRP A 56 3.80 0.03 2.16
N ILE A 57 3.66 1.35 2.22
CA ILE A 57 2.83 2.08 3.19
C ILE A 57 1.63 2.65 2.43
N ASP A 58 0.42 2.26 2.82
CA ASP A 58 -0.82 2.67 2.15
C ASP A 58 -1.18 4.14 2.42
N LEU A 59 -1.74 4.82 1.42
CA LEU A 59 -2.16 6.21 1.48
C LEU A 59 -3.46 6.41 0.70
N GLN A 60 -4.58 6.43 1.44
CA GLN A 60 -5.92 6.70 0.90
C GLN A 60 -6.45 8.10 1.25
N PHE A 61 -5.98 8.66 2.37
CA PHE A 61 -6.45 9.93 2.89
C PHE A 61 -5.26 10.86 3.21
N PRO A 62 -5.33 12.16 2.88
CA PRO A 62 -4.28 13.11 3.25
C PRO A 62 -4.01 13.18 4.75
N SER A 63 -5.04 12.92 5.58
CA SER A 63 -4.91 12.87 7.04
C SER A 63 -3.99 11.73 7.55
N TRP A 64 -3.63 10.76 6.70
CA TRP A 64 -2.72 9.68 7.06
C TRP A 64 -1.25 10.06 6.98
N VAL A 65 -0.91 11.18 6.33
CA VAL A 65 0.47 11.62 6.11
C VAL A 65 1.28 11.69 7.42
N ASP A 66 0.71 12.19 8.51
CA ASP A 66 1.41 12.25 9.80
C ASP A 66 1.75 10.85 10.35
N SER A 67 0.85 9.89 10.19
CA SER A 67 1.11 8.50 10.59
C SER A 67 2.16 7.86 9.69
N ILE A 68 2.11 8.14 8.38
CA ILE A 68 3.12 7.70 7.42
C ILE A 68 4.50 8.26 7.81
N ARG A 69 4.60 9.55 8.16
CA ARG A 69 5.86 10.17 8.61
C ARG A 69 6.43 9.45 9.84
N ALA A 70 5.58 9.07 10.80
CA ALA A 70 6.01 8.28 11.96
C ALA A 70 6.55 6.89 11.55
N ILE A 71 5.89 6.20 10.62
CA ILE A 71 6.34 4.90 10.10
C ILE A 71 7.69 5.05 9.38
N VAL A 72 7.84 6.08 8.55
CA VAL A 72 9.07 6.37 7.80
C VAL A 72 10.24 6.67 8.74
N GLN A 73 10.00 7.43 9.81
CA GLN A 73 11.03 7.71 10.83
C GLN A 73 11.55 6.42 11.48
N GLU A 74 10.66 5.53 11.91
CA GLU A 74 11.06 4.25 12.51
C GLU A 74 11.71 3.30 11.48
N ALA A 75 11.20 3.25 10.24
CA ALA A 75 11.80 2.47 9.15
C ALA A 75 13.24 2.93 8.87
N THR A 76 13.47 4.25 8.85
CA THR A 76 14.80 4.84 8.70
C THR A 76 15.72 4.45 9.86
N ALA A 77 15.25 4.55 11.11
CA ALA A 77 16.01 4.15 12.30
C ALA A 77 16.42 2.66 12.26
N MET A 78 15.60 1.81 11.64
CA MET A 78 15.86 0.37 11.48
C MET A 78 16.63 -0.02 10.23
N ARG A 79 16.98 0.96 9.38
CA ARG A 79 17.62 0.75 8.07
C ARG A 79 16.75 -0.12 7.15
N MET A 80 15.45 0.13 7.16
CA MET A 80 14.48 -0.48 6.26
C MET A 80 14.14 0.47 5.11
N GLY A 81 13.93 -0.11 3.93
CA GLY A 81 13.40 0.60 2.77
C GLY A 81 11.91 0.89 2.92
N PHE A 82 11.41 1.89 2.19
CA PHE A 82 9.97 2.13 2.12
C PHE A 82 9.50 2.68 0.76
N ALA A 83 8.22 2.51 0.47
CA ALA A 83 7.53 3.19 -0.63
C ALA A 83 6.10 3.53 -0.21
N ILE A 84 5.53 4.59 -0.78
CA ILE A 84 4.13 4.97 -0.52
C ILE A 84 3.24 4.39 -1.62
N VAL A 85 2.33 3.49 -1.26
CA VAL A 85 1.26 3.02 -2.14
C VAL A 85 0.18 4.07 -2.11
N VAL A 86 -0.05 4.74 -3.24
CA VAL A 86 -1.22 5.61 -3.37
C VAL A 86 -2.40 4.73 -3.70
N ASP A 87 -3.50 4.86 -2.96
CA ASP A 87 -4.74 4.12 -3.18
C ASP A 87 -5.88 5.12 -3.39
N ASN A 88 -6.49 5.09 -4.57
CA ASN A 88 -7.55 6.02 -4.93
C ASN A 88 -8.96 5.53 -4.52
N TYR A 89 -9.09 4.46 -3.75
CA TYR A 89 -10.39 3.91 -3.35
C TYR A 89 -11.29 4.97 -2.72
N ALA A 90 -10.73 5.71 -1.76
CA ALA A 90 -11.47 6.74 -1.02
C ALA A 90 -11.76 7.98 -1.87
N ARG A 91 -10.84 8.35 -2.76
CA ARG A 91 -10.93 9.60 -3.54
C ARG A 91 -10.06 9.57 -4.81
N ALA A 92 -10.60 10.10 -5.91
CA ALA A 92 -9.94 10.13 -7.21
C ALA A 92 -8.75 11.12 -7.28
N ASP A 93 -8.76 12.18 -6.47
CA ASP A 93 -7.82 13.30 -6.49
C ASP A 93 -6.68 13.17 -5.45
N ILE A 94 -6.50 11.99 -4.85
CA ILE A 94 -5.50 11.77 -3.78
C ILE A 94 -4.09 12.21 -4.20
N PHE A 95 -3.70 11.94 -5.44
CA PHE A 95 -2.38 12.29 -5.96
C PHE A 95 -2.07 13.78 -5.92
N ASP A 96 -3.05 14.62 -6.23
CA ASP A 96 -2.84 16.06 -6.31
C ASP A 96 -2.65 16.64 -4.90
N LEU A 97 -3.42 16.12 -3.94
CA LEU A 97 -3.46 16.62 -2.57
C LEU A 97 -2.23 16.29 -1.75
N VAL A 98 -1.60 15.15 -2.04
CA VAL A 98 -0.40 14.68 -1.32
C VAL A 98 0.85 14.79 -2.18
N SER A 99 0.79 15.54 -3.29
CA SER A 99 1.88 15.61 -4.27
C SER A 99 3.19 16.13 -3.68
N GLU A 100 3.14 17.13 -2.80
CA GLU A 100 4.32 17.66 -2.10
C GLU A 100 4.90 16.64 -1.12
N ASP A 101 4.06 15.99 -0.31
CA ASP A 101 4.49 14.94 0.62
C ASP A 101 5.11 13.75 -0.13
N LEU A 102 4.50 13.31 -1.24
CA LEU A 102 5.02 12.23 -2.07
C LEU A 102 6.41 12.57 -2.62
N ARG A 103 6.63 13.81 -3.09
CA ARG A 103 7.97 14.24 -3.54
C ARG A 103 8.97 14.21 -2.40
N GLU A 104 8.61 14.73 -1.23
CA GLU A 104 9.48 14.70 -0.05
C GLU A 104 9.88 13.27 0.32
N PHE A 105 8.92 12.34 0.37
CA PHE A 105 9.20 10.94 0.63
C PHE A 105 10.11 10.33 -0.44
N MET A 106 9.85 10.59 -1.72
CA MET A 106 10.63 10.05 -2.84
C MET A 106 12.07 10.54 -2.89
N ASP A 107 12.39 11.67 -2.26
CA ASP A 107 13.74 12.21 -2.16
C ASP A 107 14.54 11.63 -0.98
N MET A 108 13.89 10.87 -0.09
CA MET A 108 14.57 10.24 1.04
C MET A 108 15.55 9.14 0.59
N PRO A 109 16.68 8.96 1.29
CA PRO A 109 17.74 8.02 0.88
C PRO A 109 17.33 6.54 1.00
N ASN A 110 16.40 6.21 1.90
CA ASN A 110 15.86 4.85 2.08
C ASN A 110 14.53 4.63 1.35
N TYR A 111 14.10 5.57 0.50
CA TYR A 111 12.97 5.32 -0.40
C TYR A 111 13.36 4.27 -1.45
N TYR A 112 12.50 3.28 -1.70
CA TYR A 112 12.79 2.20 -2.63
C TYR A 112 12.97 2.72 -4.05
N ARG A 113 13.99 2.18 -4.74
CA ARG A 113 14.32 2.56 -6.12
C ARG A 113 14.47 1.34 -7.02
N VAL A 114 13.97 1.46 -8.24
CA VAL A 114 14.20 0.50 -9.33
C VAL A 114 14.88 1.26 -10.46
N TYR A 115 16.03 0.76 -10.92
CA TYR A 115 16.88 1.44 -11.91
C TYR A 115 17.17 2.92 -11.55
N GLY A 116 17.37 3.20 -10.25
CA GLY A 116 17.64 4.54 -9.73
C GLY A 116 16.41 5.45 -9.59
N ARG A 117 15.24 5.04 -10.07
CA ARG A 117 13.99 5.82 -10.01
C ARG A 117 13.19 5.47 -8.75
N PRO A 118 12.57 6.45 -8.05
CA PRO A 118 11.74 6.15 -6.89
C PRO A 118 10.51 5.33 -7.30
N VAL A 119 10.18 4.28 -6.55
CA VAL A 119 9.03 3.41 -6.84
C VAL A 119 7.73 4.10 -6.41
N LEU A 120 6.74 4.13 -7.29
CA LEU A 120 5.39 4.61 -6.99
C LEU A 120 4.38 3.48 -7.26
N PRO A 121 4.05 2.67 -6.25
CA PRO A 121 2.95 1.74 -6.33
C PRO A 121 1.62 2.51 -6.38
N TYR A 122 0.73 2.10 -7.28
CA TYR A 122 -0.58 2.72 -7.44
C TYR A 122 -1.68 1.64 -7.37
N TYR A 123 -2.47 1.72 -6.31
CA TYR A 123 -3.71 0.96 -6.15
C TYR A 123 -4.87 1.70 -6.81
N GLU A 124 -5.36 1.11 -7.90
CA GLU A 124 -6.30 1.75 -8.81
C GLU A 124 -7.67 1.11 -8.72
N HIS A 125 -8.69 1.96 -8.64
CA HIS A 125 -10.10 1.61 -8.64
C HIS A 125 -10.83 2.15 -9.88
N PRO A 126 -10.51 1.67 -11.10
CA PRO A 126 -11.14 2.14 -12.32
C PRO A 126 -12.64 1.86 -12.37
N GLU A 127 -13.12 0.84 -11.67
CA GLU A 127 -14.54 0.52 -11.52
C GLU A 127 -15.32 1.63 -10.80
N ARG A 128 -14.64 2.44 -9.98
CA ARG A 128 -15.25 3.52 -9.20
C ARG A 128 -15.11 4.88 -9.87
N TRP A 129 -13.93 5.16 -10.44
CA TRP A 129 -13.57 6.49 -10.92
C TRP A 129 -13.31 6.57 -12.43
N GLY A 130 -13.43 5.46 -13.15
CA GLY A 130 -12.95 5.34 -14.53
C GLY A 130 -11.42 5.26 -14.59
N PRO A 131 -10.83 5.26 -15.80
CA PRO A 131 -9.38 5.18 -15.98
C PRO A 131 -8.71 6.34 -15.23
N ALA A 132 -7.99 6.02 -14.17
CA ALA A 132 -7.32 7.05 -13.40
C ALA A 132 -6.17 7.64 -14.20
N THR A 133 -6.04 8.96 -14.17
CA THR A 133 -4.92 9.63 -14.81
C THR A 133 -3.72 9.60 -13.87
N LEU A 134 -2.60 9.09 -14.36
CA LEU A 134 -1.34 9.19 -13.64
C LEU A 134 -0.99 10.67 -13.44
N PRO A 135 -0.44 11.04 -12.27
CA PRO A 135 -0.19 12.44 -11.93
C PRO A 135 0.68 13.13 -12.98
N ALA A 136 0.27 14.31 -13.44
CA ALA A 136 1.00 15.05 -14.47
C ALA A 136 2.44 15.40 -14.03
N TRP A 137 2.65 15.61 -12.73
CA TRP A 137 3.96 15.95 -12.17
C TRP A 137 5.03 14.87 -12.37
N ARG A 138 4.66 13.62 -12.67
CA ARG A 138 5.61 12.53 -12.98
C ARG A 138 6.47 12.80 -14.22
N ALA A 139 6.02 13.72 -15.09
CA ALA A 139 6.68 14.09 -16.32
C ALA A 139 7.47 15.41 -16.19
N LEU A 140 7.44 16.04 -15.02
CA LEU A 140 8.07 17.33 -14.75
C LEU A 140 9.33 17.11 -13.89
N ASP A 141 10.32 17.97 -14.12
CA ASP A 141 11.47 18.19 -13.21
C ASP A 141 12.42 17.00 -12.96
N GLY A 142 12.43 15.98 -13.82
CA GLY A 142 13.39 14.87 -13.74
C GLY A 142 13.10 13.83 -12.65
N HIS A 143 12.08 14.06 -11.82
CA HIS A 143 11.57 13.11 -10.83
C HIS A 143 10.57 12.15 -11.47
N ARG A 144 11.02 11.33 -12.42
CA ARG A 144 10.15 10.33 -13.08
C ARG A 144 10.09 9.05 -12.25
N PRO A 145 9.05 8.84 -11.40
CA PRO A 145 8.95 7.62 -10.59
C PRO A 145 8.80 6.39 -11.48
N PHE A 146 9.27 5.24 -11.00
CA PHE A 146 8.97 3.93 -11.57
C PHE A 146 7.57 3.52 -11.10
N VAL A 147 6.58 3.63 -11.97
CA VAL A 147 5.16 3.46 -11.61
C VAL A 147 4.77 2.00 -11.70
N ILE A 148 4.23 1.45 -10.62
CA ILE A 148 3.78 0.07 -10.52
C ILE A 148 2.27 0.06 -10.25
N GLY A 149 1.47 -0.16 -11.29
CA GLY A 149 0.00 -0.18 -11.19
C GLY A 149 -0.53 -1.51 -10.67
N THR A 150 -1.80 -1.59 -10.30
CA THR A 150 -2.40 -2.85 -9.83
C THR A 150 -2.87 -3.69 -11.01
N TYR A 151 -2.48 -4.97 -11.06
CA TYR A 151 -2.83 -5.85 -12.17
C TYR A 151 -4.34 -5.97 -12.40
N ALA A 152 -5.14 -6.01 -11.32
CA ALA A 152 -6.59 -6.15 -11.41
C ALA A 152 -7.26 -5.00 -12.18
N ALA A 153 -6.69 -3.78 -12.14
CA ALA A 153 -7.19 -2.63 -12.88
C ALA A 153 -6.90 -2.73 -14.40
N HIS A 154 -5.98 -3.60 -14.79
CA HIS A 154 -5.45 -3.70 -16.16
C HIS A 154 -5.42 -5.16 -16.66
N ALA A 155 -6.29 -6.01 -16.10
CA ALA A 155 -6.46 -7.37 -16.56
C ALA A 155 -6.83 -7.32 -18.06
N ASP A 156 -6.20 -8.19 -18.85
CA ASP A 156 -6.46 -8.37 -20.29
C ASP A 156 -6.08 -7.20 -21.22
N THR A 157 -5.58 -6.06 -20.71
CA THR A 157 -5.19 -4.90 -21.54
C THR A 157 -3.68 -4.70 -21.69
N GLY A 158 -2.87 -5.43 -20.91
CA GLY A 158 -1.41 -5.32 -20.92
C GLY A 158 -0.87 -4.23 -20.00
N LEU A 159 0.33 -3.70 -20.28
CA LEU A 159 0.91 -2.59 -19.53
C LEU A 159 0.33 -1.26 -20.04
N PRO A 160 -0.41 -0.49 -19.21
CA PRO A 160 -1.01 0.75 -19.66
C PRO A 160 0.03 1.83 -19.92
N SER A 161 -0.30 2.80 -20.78
CA SER A 161 0.59 3.90 -21.11
C SER A 161 1.00 4.68 -19.86
N GLY A 162 2.31 4.83 -19.67
CA GLY A 162 2.87 5.58 -18.55
C GLY A 162 3.15 4.76 -17.29
N TYR A 163 2.78 3.48 -17.26
CA TYR A 163 3.19 2.54 -16.21
C TYR A 163 4.48 1.83 -16.64
N ASP A 164 5.30 1.47 -15.67
CA ASP A 164 6.54 0.71 -15.92
C ASP A 164 6.39 -0.78 -15.56
N SER A 165 5.44 -1.09 -14.67
CA SER A 165 5.18 -2.45 -14.19
C SER A 165 3.76 -2.55 -13.63
N LEU A 166 3.32 -3.78 -13.37
CA LEU A 166 2.14 -4.07 -12.55
C LEU A 166 2.53 -4.90 -11.32
N PHE A 167 1.79 -4.74 -10.21
CA PHE A 167 1.87 -5.62 -9.05
C PHE A 167 0.56 -6.37 -8.85
N PHE A 168 0.65 -7.56 -8.28
CA PHE A 168 -0.50 -8.32 -7.85
C PHE A 168 -0.76 -8.06 -6.36
N TRP A 169 -1.98 -7.73 -5.97
CA TRP A 169 -2.33 -7.49 -4.56
C TRP A 169 -2.70 -8.81 -3.86
N ASN A 170 -3.89 -9.32 -4.17
CA ASN A 170 -4.39 -10.59 -3.71
C ASN A 170 -5.49 -11.09 -4.68
N SER A 171 -5.69 -12.40 -4.72
CA SER A 171 -6.88 -13.01 -5.32
C SER A 171 -7.02 -14.43 -4.78
N PRO A 172 -8.25 -14.92 -4.53
CA PRO A 172 -8.50 -16.34 -4.35
C PRO A 172 -8.39 -17.12 -5.67
N ASP A 173 -8.42 -16.45 -6.83
CA ASP A 173 -8.32 -17.07 -8.14
C ASP A 173 -6.84 -17.32 -8.52
N LEU A 174 -6.44 -18.59 -8.49
CA LEU A 174 -5.09 -19.03 -8.88
C LEU A 174 -4.83 -18.89 -10.38
N GLY A 175 -5.86 -18.94 -11.22
CA GLY A 175 -5.74 -18.73 -12.66
C GLY A 175 -5.36 -17.29 -12.99
N TRP A 176 -5.91 -16.32 -12.24
CA TRP A 176 -5.51 -14.91 -12.33
C TRP A 176 -4.05 -14.69 -11.95
N LEU A 177 -3.61 -15.32 -10.86
CA LEU A 177 -2.22 -15.25 -10.41
C LEU A 177 -1.27 -15.83 -11.48
N GLU A 178 -1.64 -16.99 -12.05
CA GLU A 178 -0.85 -17.64 -13.09
C GLU A 178 -0.80 -16.79 -14.38
N ALA A 179 -1.91 -16.18 -14.78
CA ALA A 179 -1.97 -15.27 -15.92
C ALA A 179 -1.04 -14.05 -15.73
N TYR A 180 -1.05 -13.42 -14.55
CA TYR A 180 -0.14 -12.32 -14.22
C TYR A 180 1.34 -12.71 -14.40
N TYR A 181 1.76 -13.85 -13.82
CA TYR A 181 3.14 -14.31 -13.92
C TYR A 181 3.54 -14.80 -15.30
N LYS A 182 2.60 -15.21 -16.16
CA LYS A 182 2.87 -15.58 -17.57
C LYS A 182 2.85 -14.40 -18.54
N SER A 183 2.29 -13.25 -18.17
CA SER A 183 2.20 -12.08 -19.07
C SER A 183 3.58 -11.59 -19.54
N PRO A 184 3.84 -11.39 -20.83
CA PRO A 184 5.18 -11.11 -21.36
C PRO A 184 5.65 -9.65 -21.21
N HIS A 185 4.87 -8.75 -20.61
CA HIS A 185 5.02 -7.29 -20.78
C HIS A 185 5.55 -6.50 -19.57
N PHE A 186 6.47 -7.04 -18.75
CA PHE A 186 7.04 -6.27 -17.62
C PHE A 186 8.54 -6.47 -17.45
N ASP A 187 9.30 -5.37 -17.33
CA ASP A 187 10.73 -5.38 -16.99
C ASP A 187 10.97 -5.86 -15.54
N VAL A 188 9.98 -5.62 -14.67
CA VAL A 188 9.95 -6.06 -13.28
C VAL A 188 8.56 -6.64 -13.02
N LYS A 189 8.46 -7.75 -12.29
CA LYS A 189 7.18 -8.25 -11.78
C LYS A 189 7.20 -8.21 -10.27
N VAL A 190 6.21 -7.54 -9.68
CA VAL A 190 6.01 -7.52 -8.24
C VAL A 190 4.94 -8.56 -7.89
N GLY A 191 5.42 -9.71 -7.44
CA GLY A 191 4.55 -10.75 -6.91
C GLY A 191 3.98 -10.41 -5.53
N ALA A 192 2.86 -11.02 -5.18
CA ALA A 192 2.39 -11.07 -3.80
C ALA A 192 2.30 -12.50 -3.31
N ILE A 193 2.64 -12.65 -2.04
CA ILE A 193 2.59 -13.91 -1.29
C ILE A 193 1.86 -13.61 0.01
N PHE A 194 0.82 -14.38 0.30
CA PHE A 194 0.03 -14.27 1.52
C PHE A 194 -0.11 -15.65 2.16
N ARG A 195 -0.16 -15.72 3.51
CA ARG A 195 -0.19 -17.00 4.26
C ARG A 195 -1.50 -17.79 4.13
N GLY A 196 -2.47 -17.24 3.41
CA GLY A 196 -3.77 -17.82 3.20
C GLY A 196 -4.83 -16.74 3.07
N TRP A 197 -5.85 -17.02 2.27
CA TRP A 197 -7.06 -16.23 2.18
C TRP A 197 -8.15 -16.98 2.92
N ARG A 198 -8.37 -16.62 4.17
CA ARG A 198 -9.67 -16.87 4.79
C ARG A 198 -10.39 -15.54 4.70
N GLU A 199 -11.59 -15.53 4.14
CA GLU A 199 -12.40 -14.32 4.02
C GLU A 199 -12.53 -13.66 5.40
N ALA A 200 -11.63 -12.74 5.71
CA ALA A 200 -11.79 -11.75 6.76
C ALA A 200 -12.87 -10.72 6.36
N TYR A 201 -13.84 -11.14 5.54
CA TYR A 201 -14.79 -10.32 4.82
C TYR A 201 -16.21 -10.89 4.79
N ALA A 202 -16.45 -12.17 5.13
CA ALA A 202 -17.77 -12.79 4.90
C ALA A 202 -18.57 -13.16 6.16
N ASP A 203 -17.93 -13.56 7.26
CA ASP A 203 -18.68 -14.18 8.38
C ASP A 203 -18.52 -13.45 9.71
N ARG A 204 -19.44 -12.51 10.02
CA ARG A 204 -19.76 -12.16 11.41
C ARG A 204 -20.46 -13.37 12.06
N LYS A 205 -19.83 -14.04 13.01
CA LYS A 205 -20.50 -14.95 13.97
C LYS A 205 -20.39 -14.45 15.40
N HIS A 206 -20.79 -13.21 15.67
CA HIS A 206 -21.22 -12.83 17.01
C HIS A 206 -22.55 -12.08 16.90
N ALA A 207 -23.62 -12.82 17.17
CA ALA A 207 -24.90 -12.26 17.57
C ALA A 207 -24.75 -11.69 19.01
N PRO A 208 -25.54 -10.67 19.38
CA PRO A 208 -25.44 -9.95 20.65
C PRO A 208 -25.52 -10.83 21.89
#